data_AF-A0A2P2GEQ8-F1
#
_entry.id   AF-A0A2P2GEQ8-F1
#
_cell.length_a   1.000
_cell.length_b   1.000
_cell.length_c   1.000
_cell.angle_alpha   90.00
_cell.angle_beta   90.00
_cell.angle_gamma   90.00
#
_symmetry.space_group_name_H-M   'P 1'
#
loop_
_entity.id
_entity.type
_entity.pdbx_description
1 polymer ?
#
loop_
_entity_poly.entity_id
_entity_poly.type
_entity_poly.pdbx_seq_one_letter_code
_entity_poly.pdbx_strand_id
1 'polypeptide(L)'
;MSRSVSSVLGRQGVLVTAAFVLVAACSGGGADAGGEVRAELEVCRDAFGDENVASVESILADGGLQVESGSPDRLRLRLSEQARDWTAAGDDLRRDSSELCTLGVTGADSRGWMTGRVMWSTLTMDSVAVGNSAKSWHEDGDGVYVQRLRQQSGLAVVSPCRLAGTANGQERRLPLEISVTEQGLGGGDPGLTGRVASRLLTYVRELLGCQNTMEVPGTLTA
;
A
#
# COMPACT_ATOMS: atom_id res chain seq x y z
N MET A 1 -41.48 -17.84 66.92
CA MET A 1 -41.02 -18.01 68.31
C MET A 1 -39.62 -18.62 68.27
N SER A 2 -38.65 -17.98 68.95
CA SER A 2 -37.48 -18.57 69.63
C SER A 2 -36.61 -19.60 68.88
N ARG A 3 -35.29 -19.59 68.88
CA ARG A 3 -34.24 -18.94 69.67
C ARG A 3 -32.92 -19.31 68.99
N SER A 4 -31.93 -18.43 69.06
CA SER A 4 -30.51 -18.80 68.87
C SER A 4 -30.09 -19.85 69.89
N VAL A 5 -29.19 -20.76 69.50
CA VAL A 5 -28.28 -21.45 70.42
C VAL A 5 -26.86 -21.31 69.90
N SER A 6 -26.02 -20.82 70.79
CA SER A 6 -24.62 -20.50 70.61
C SER A 6 -23.71 -21.72 70.64
N SER A 7 -22.58 -21.56 69.94
CA SER A 7 -21.21 -21.89 70.36
C SER A 7 -20.80 -23.34 70.64
N VAL A 8 -19.69 -23.79 70.06
CA VAL A 8 -18.38 -23.87 70.75
C VAL A 8 -17.33 -24.70 69.96
N LEU A 9 -16.13 -24.12 69.82
CA LEU A 9 -14.77 -24.68 69.69
C LEU A 9 -14.42 -25.67 68.56
N GLY A 10 -13.45 -25.26 67.73
CA GLY A 10 -12.76 -26.15 66.79
C GLY A 10 -11.52 -25.51 66.17
N ARG A 11 -10.54 -25.20 67.01
CA ARG A 11 -9.20 -24.66 66.71
C ARG A 11 -8.45 -25.50 65.67
N GLN A 12 -8.22 -25.00 64.45
CA GLN A 12 -7.17 -25.51 63.55
C GLN A 12 -6.61 -24.43 62.60
N GLY A 13 -5.28 -24.36 62.55
CA GLY A 13 -4.53 -24.10 61.32
C GLY A 13 -4.32 -22.65 60.91
N VAL A 14 -3.24 -22.04 61.42
CA VAL A 14 -2.59 -20.89 60.79
C VAL A 14 -2.06 -21.33 59.41
N LEU A 15 -2.70 -20.88 58.33
CA LEU A 15 -2.16 -20.96 56.98
C LEU A 15 -1.38 -19.67 56.70
N VAL A 16 -0.05 -19.79 56.75
CA VAL A 16 0.88 -18.79 56.21
C VAL A 16 0.81 -18.90 54.69
N THR A 17 -0.02 -18.10 54.05
CA THR A 17 -0.02 -17.95 52.58
C THR A 17 1.10 -16.99 52.22
N ALA A 18 2.25 -17.55 51.83
CA ALA A 18 3.32 -16.80 51.19
C ALA A 18 2.81 -16.24 49.86
N ALA A 19 2.64 -14.92 49.80
CA ALA A 19 2.37 -14.19 48.57
C ALA A 19 3.64 -14.22 47.70
N PHE A 20 3.70 -15.17 46.75
CA PHE A 20 4.65 -15.08 45.64
C PHE A 20 4.11 -14.05 44.65
N VAL A 21 4.61 -12.82 44.79
CA VAL A 21 4.58 -11.80 43.76
C VAL A 21 5.50 -12.27 42.63
N LEU A 22 4.95 -12.96 41.64
CA LEU A 22 5.61 -13.09 40.35
C LEU A 22 5.35 -11.79 39.59
N VAL A 23 6.26 -10.82 39.80
CA VAL A 23 6.47 -9.74 38.83
C VAL A 23 6.95 -10.42 37.56
N ALA A 24 6.01 -10.79 36.68
CA ALA A 24 6.31 -11.02 35.28
C ALA A 24 6.65 -9.65 34.70
N ALA A 25 7.88 -9.22 34.94
CA ALA A 25 8.56 -8.23 34.15
C ALA A 25 8.75 -8.83 32.76
N CYS A 26 7.73 -8.73 31.92
CA CYS A 26 7.95 -8.73 30.47
C CYS A 26 8.58 -7.38 30.13
N SER A 27 9.89 -7.35 30.38
CA SER A 27 10.92 -6.64 29.63
C SER A 27 10.36 -5.88 28.43
N GLY A 28 10.41 -4.56 28.52
CA GLY A 28 10.20 -3.67 27.39
C GLY A 28 11.11 -4.08 26.24
N GLY A 29 10.49 -4.61 25.19
CA GLY A 29 11.00 -4.47 23.84
C GLY A 29 10.47 -3.15 23.33
N GLY A 30 11.14 -2.05 23.68
CA GLY A 30 11.10 -0.86 22.85
C GLY A 30 11.77 -1.27 21.54
N ALA A 31 11.01 -1.90 20.64
CA ALA A 31 11.40 -1.96 19.25
C ALA A 31 11.67 -0.50 18.86
N ASP A 32 12.86 -0.25 18.32
CA ASP A 32 13.30 1.06 17.88
C ASP A 32 12.27 1.61 16.89
N ALA A 33 11.26 2.34 17.37
CA ALA A 33 10.22 2.92 16.53
C ALA A 33 10.85 3.83 15.46
N GLY A 34 12.02 4.41 15.75
CA GLY A 34 12.81 5.16 14.77
C GLY A 34 13.51 4.29 13.72
N GLY A 35 13.83 3.03 14.01
CA GLY A 35 14.43 2.09 13.06
C GLY A 35 13.40 1.52 12.08
N GLU A 36 12.20 1.19 12.55
CA GLU A 36 11.10 0.71 11.72
C GLU A 36 10.61 1.80 10.76
N VAL A 37 10.30 2.99 11.26
CA VAL A 37 9.89 4.14 10.43
C VAL A 37 10.95 4.48 9.38
N ARG A 38 12.24 4.34 9.71
CA ARG A 38 13.32 4.56 8.75
C ARG A 38 13.29 3.54 7.61
N ALA A 39 13.10 2.26 7.92
CA ALA A 39 13.02 1.21 6.90
C ALA A 39 11.79 1.39 5.99
N GLU A 40 10.64 1.74 6.55
CA GLU A 40 9.43 2.01 5.76
C GLU A 40 9.59 3.23 4.86
N LEU A 41 10.26 4.28 5.36
CA LEU A 41 10.57 5.47 4.58
C LEU A 41 11.54 5.17 3.43
N GLU A 42 12.52 4.29 3.64
CA GLU A 42 13.41 3.83 2.57
C GLU A 42 12.63 3.09 1.46
N VAL A 43 11.68 2.22 1.80
CA VAL A 43 10.79 1.58 0.80
C VAL A 43 9.96 2.61 0.03
N CYS A 44 9.38 3.58 0.74
CA CYS A 44 8.62 4.65 0.12
C CYS A 44 9.48 5.53 -0.81
N ARG A 45 10.74 5.80 -0.44
CA ARG A 45 11.71 6.54 -1.26
C ARG A 45 12.09 5.78 -2.53
N ASP A 46 12.30 4.48 -2.44
CA ASP A 46 12.56 3.67 -3.63
C ASP A 46 11.36 3.67 -4.60
N ALA A 47 10.15 3.52 -4.05
CA ALA A 47 8.90 3.41 -4.79
C ALA A 47 8.41 4.75 -5.38
N PHE A 48 8.48 5.85 -4.63
CA PHE A 48 7.98 7.17 -5.05
C PHE A 48 9.08 8.09 -5.57
N GLY A 49 10.35 7.80 -5.26
CA GLY A 49 11.51 8.65 -5.57
C GLY A 49 11.79 9.65 -4.45
N ASP A 50 13.06 9.78 -4.07
CA ASP A 50 13.53 10.64 -2.97
C ASP A 50 12.98 12.07 -3.04
N GLU A 51 13.08 12.70 -4.22
CA GLU A 51 12.63 14.08 -4.44
C GLU A 51 11.12 14.25 -4.23
N ASN A 52 10.33 13.27 -4.67
CA ASN A 52 8.88 13.33 -4.51
C ASN A 52 8.47 13.07 -3.05
N VAL A 53 9.16 12.16 -2.34
CA VAL A 53 8.96 11.96 -0.90
C VAL A 53 9.27 13.24 -0.13
N ALA A 54 10.39 13.90 -0.44
CA ALA A 54 10.75 15.18 0.16
C ALA A 54 9.69 16.27 -0.12
N SER A 55 9.12 16.32 -1.33
CA SER A 55 8.01 17.23 -1.63
C SER A 55 6.78 16.95 -0.77
N VAL A 56 6.36 15.69 -0.62
CA VAL A 56 5.24 15.31 0.26
C VAL A 56 5.54 15.69 1.71
N GLU A 57 6.74 15.41 2.21
CA GLU A 57 7.19 15.80 3.54
C GLU A 57 7.10 17.31 3.75
N SER A 58 7.53 18.11 2.77
CA SER A 58 7.50 19.58 2.84
C SER A 58 6.09 20.16 2.89
N ILE A 59 5.15 19.53 2.18
CA ILE A 59 3.73 19.90 2.18
C ILE A 59 3.08 19.58 3.53
N LEU A 60 3.52 18.49 4.16
CA LEU A 60 2.95 17.96 5.39
C LEU A 60 3.68 18.40 6.67
N ALA A 61 4.66 19.31 6.55
CA ALA A 61 5.74 19.56 7.51
C ALA A 61 5.32 19.86 8.97
N ASP A 62 4.08 20.25 9.22
CA ASP A 62 3.61 20.63 10.56
C ASP A 62 3.00 19.47 11.37
N GLY A 63 2.78 18.29 10.75
CA GLY A 63 1.95 17.21 11.34
C GLY A 63 2.69 15.98 11.88
N GLY A 64 4.00 15.86 11.67
CA GLY A 64 4.76 14.63 11.96
C GLY A 64 4.46 13.52 10.95
N LEU A 65 5.36 13.32 9.99
CA LEU A 65 5.18 12.36 8.90
C LEU A 65 4.94 10.94 9.44
N GLN A 66 3.80 10.37 9.04
CA GLN A 66 3.47 8.97 9.16
C GLN A 66 3.83 8.28 7.85
N VAL A 67 4.48 7.14 7.96
CA VAL A 67 4.89 6.32 6.83
C VAL A 67 4.36 4.93 7.10
N GLU A 68 3.76 4.33 6.08
CA GLU A 68 3.39 2.92 6.08
C GLU A 68 3.88 2.32 4.77
N SER A 69 4.57 1.19 4.83
CA SER A 69 5.07 0.53 3.63
C SER A 69 4.67 -0.94 3.54
N GLY A 70 4.37 -1.39 2.33
CA GLY A 70 4.25 -2.80 2.01
C GLY A 70 5.61 -3.44 1.74
N SER A 71 5.69 -4.77 1.84
CA SER A 71 6.93 -5.50 1.49
C SER A 71 7.07 -5.66 -0.03
N PRO A 72 8.13 -5.11 -0.66
CA PRO A 72 8.37 -5.28 -2.11
C PRO A 72 8.51 -6.75 -2.52
N ASP A 73 9.18 -7.56 -1.72
CA ASP A 73 9.31 -9.00 -1.99
C ASP A 73 7.97 -9.74 -1.97
N ARG A 74 7.11 -9.43 -1.00
CA ARG A 74 5.75 -10.02 -0.96
C ARG A 74 4.92 -9.56 -2.14
N LEU A 75 5.02 -8.28 -2.52
CA LEU A 75 4.36 -7.74 -3.72
C LEU A 75 4.81 -8.49 -4.98
N ARG A 76 6.12 -8.64 -5.16
CA ARG A 76 6.74 -9.33 -6.30
C ARG A 76 6.30 -10.79 -6.39
N LEU A 77 6.40 -11.53 -5.28
CA LEU A 77 6.03 -12.95 -5.22
C LEU A 77 4.56 -13.13 -5.61
N ARG A 78 3.66 -12.39 -4.94
CA ARG A 78 2.22 -12.52 -5.17
C ARG A 78 1.81 -12.14 -6.60
N LEU A 79 2.28 -10.99 -7.11
CA LEU A 79 1.92 -10.59 -8.49
C LEU A 79 2.50 -11.56 -9.52
N SER A 80 3.69 -12.11 -9.28
CA SER A 80 4.29 -13.11 -10.16
C SER A 80 3.51 -14.43 -10.17
N GLU A 81 3.06 -14.89 -9.02
CA GLU A 81 2.21 -16.09 -8.88
C GLU A 81 0.88 -15.87 -9.61
N GLN A 82 0.19 -14.75 -9.32
CA GLN A 82 -1.07 -14.40 -9.99
C GLN A 82 -0.95 -14.38 -11.52
N ALA A 83 0.14 -13.83 -12.06
CA ALA A 83 0.34 -13.77 -13.50
C ALA A 83 0.67 -15.12 -14.15
N ARG A 84 1.32 -16.04 -13.41
CA ARG A 84 1.63 -17.39 -13.89
C ARG A 84 0.42 -18.32 -13.83
N ASP A 85 -0.39 -18.17 -12.79
CA ASP A 85 -1.60 -18.97 -12.58
C ASP A 85 -2.78 -18.44 -13.41
N TRP A 86 -2.69 -17.21 -13.91
CA TRP A 86 -3.71 -16.64 -14.77
C TRP A 86 -3.91 -17.44 -16.06
N THR A 87 -5.18 -17.66 -16.40
CA THR A 87 -5.59 -18.18 -17.70
C THR A 87 -6.71 -17.34 -18.27
N ALA A 88 -6.77 -17.22 -19.60
CA ALA A 88 -7.81 -16.45 -20.27
C ALA A 88 -9.24 -16.99 -20.09
N ALA A 89 -9.41 -18.22 -19.57
CA ALA A 89 -10.69 -18.90 -19.39
C ALA A 89 -11.16 -18.99 -17.93
N GLY A 90 -10.31 -18.64 -16.97
CA GLY A 90 -10.55 -18.82 -15.53
C GLY A 90 -10.40 -17.53 -14.71
N ASP A 91 -10.63 -16.37 -15.33
CA ASP A 91 -10.40 -15.07 -14.72
C ASP A 91 -11.46 -14.78 -13.64
N ASP A 92 -11.21 -15.21 -12.40
CA ASP A 92 -11.93 -14.71 -11.23
C ASP A 92 -11.40 -13.29 -10.95
N LEU A 93 -12.26 -12.30 -11.21
CA LEU A 93 -11.97 -10.86 -11.20
C LEU A 93 -11.59 -10.29 -9.82
N ARG A 94 -11.42 -11.14 -8.79
CA ARG A 94 -10.98 -10.74 -7.45
C ARG A 94 -9.48 -10.51 -7.43
N ARG A 95 -9.05 -9.45 -8.10
CA ARG A 95 -7.65 -9.01 -8.10
C ARG A 95 -7.42 -8.13 -6.89
N ASP A 96 -6.69 -8.66 -5.92
CA ASP A 96 -6.35 -7.92 -4.71
C ASP A 96 -5.34 -6.83 -5.02
N SER A 97 -5.68 -5.60 -4.62
CA SER A 97 -4.74 -4.49 -4.64
C SER A 97 -3.79 -4.56 -3.44
N SER A 98 -2.59 -4.02 -3.58
CA SER A 98 -1.74 -3.72 -2.43
C SER A 98 -1.26 -2.31 -2.41
N GLU A 99 -1.33 -1.74 -1.21
CA GLU A 99 -0.71 -0.48 -0.87
C GLU A 99 0.78 -0.77 -0.69
N LEU A 100 1.60 -0.13 -1.51
CA LEU A 100 3.05 -0.27 -1.44
C LEU A 100 3.65 0.79 -0.52
N CYS A 101 3.10 2.00 -0.56
CA CYS A 101 3.54 3.10 0.27
C CYS A 101 2.38 4.05 0.55
N THR A 102 2.26 4.48 1.80
CA THR A 102 1.44 5.60 2.23
C THR A 102 2.32 6.58 3.00
N LEU A 103 2.33 7.84 2.55
CA LEU A 103 2.91 8.97 3.26
C LEU A 103 1.77 9.85 3.73
N GLY A 104 1.78 10.28 4.98
CA GLY A 104 0.70 11.14 5.46
C GLY A 104 0.97 11.80 6.79
N VAL A 105 -0.01 12.56 7.24
CA VAL A 105 -0.10 13.10 8.61
C VAL A 105 -1.53 12.96 9.08
N THR A 106 -1.68 12.55 10.33
CA THR A 106 -2.96 12.55 11.03
C THR A 106 -2.87 13.50 12.21
N GLY A 107 -3.40 14.71 12.04
CA GLY A 107 -3.58 15.70 13.10
C GLY A 107 -5.04 15.80 13.56
N ALA A 108 -5.28 16.55 14.64
CA ALA A 108 -6.63 16.82 15.15
C ALA A 108 -7.51 17.58 14.15
N ASP A 109 -6.90 18.49 13.36
CA ASP A 109 -7.61 19.41 12.45
C ASP A 109 -7.15 19.30 10.98
N SER A 110 -6.16 18.45 10.67
CA SER A 110 -5.66 18.24 9.32
C SER A 110 -5.36 16.76 9.06
N ARG A 111 -5.77 16.29 7.88
CA ARG A 111 -5.43 14.96 7.40
C ARG A 111 -4.95 15.08 5.96
N GLY A 112 -3.69 14.72 5.74
CA GLY A 112 -3.06 14.72 4.44
C GLY A 112 -2.44 13.36 4.18
N TRP A 113 -2.62 12.79 2.99
CA TRP A 113 -1.95 11.56 2.60
C TRP A 113 -1.74 11.44 1.10
N MET A 114 -0.76 10.62 0.76
CA MET A 114 -0.47 10.10 -0.56
C MET A 114 -0.28 8.59 -0.46
N THR A 115 -1.06 7.82 -1.22
CA THR A 115 -1.01 6.35 -1.21
C THR A 115 -0.81 5.82 -2.63
N GLY A 116 0.15 4.91 -2.77
CA GLY A 116 0.45 4.19 -4.01
C GLY A 116 -0.03 2.75 -3.91
N ARG A 117 -0.91 2.35 -4.83
CA ARG A 117 -1.44 0.98 -4.93
C ARG A 117 -1.03 0.30 -6.23
N VAL A 118 -0.89 -1.02 -6.17
CA VAL A 118 -0.47 -1.87 -7.28
C VAL A 118 -1.38 -3.09 -7.38
N MET A 119 -1.78 -3.45 -8.60
CA MET A 119 -2.53 -4.66 -8.90
C MET A 119 -2.37 -5.08 -10.37
N TRP A 120 -2.82 -6.28 -10.71
CA TRP A 120 -3.16 -6.59 -12.10
C TRP A 120 -4.51 -5.94 -12.46
N SER A 121 -4.58 -5.22 -13.57
CA SER A 121 -5.81 -4.51 -13.98
C SER A 121 -6.95 -5.49 -14.22
N THR A 122 -8.17 -5.11 -13.83
CA THR A 122 -9.38 -5.84 -14.25
C THR A 122 -9.78 -5.54 -15.70
N LEU A 123 -9.13 -4.56 -16.33
CA LEU A 123 -9.32 -4.19 -17.72
C LEU A 123 -8.22 -4.81 -18.59
N THR A 124 -8.57 -5.13 -19.83
CA THR A 124 -7.57 -5.49 -20.85
C THR A 124 -7.05 -4.23 -21.54
N MET A 125 -5.89 -4.32 -22.19
CA MET A 125 -5.34 -3.25 -23.03
C MET A 125 -6.32 -2.79 -24.12
N ASP A 126 -7.07 -3.73 -24.71
CA ASP A 126 -8.09 -3.40 -25.72
C ASP A 126 -9.28 -2.65 -25.09
N SER A 127 -9.66 -3.02 -23.87
CA SER A 127 -10.75 -2.37 -23.14
C SER A 127 -10.42 -0.93 -22.76
N VAL A 128 -9.18 -0.66 -22.30
CA VAL A 128 -8.74 0.71 -21.99
C VAL A 128 -8.57 1.54 -23.26
N ALA A 129 -8.06 0.95 -24.35
CA ALA A 129 -7.86 1.65 -25.62
C ALA A 129 -9.17 2.10 -26.30
N VAL A 130 -10.22 1.26 -26.26
CA VAL A 130 -11.53 1.57 -26.86
C VAL A 130 -12.36 2.53 -25.96
N GLY A 131 -11.90 2.81 -24.73
CA GLY A 131 -12.55 3.76 -23.82
C GLY A 131 -13.92 3.28 -23.30
N ASN A 132 -14.19 1.97 -23.32
CA ASN A 132 -15.56 1.45 -23.27
C ASN A 132 -16.11 1.19 -21.86
N SER A 133 -15.70 1.94 -20.85
CA SER A 133 -16.09 1.62 -19.46
C SER A 133 -16.08 2.83 -18.53
N ALA A 134 -17.02 3.78 -18.65
CA ALA A 134 -17.27 4.87 -17.68
C ALA A 134 -16.06 5.76 -17.27
N LYS A 135 -14.87 5.49 -17.82
CA LYS A 135 -13.54 5.92 -17.41
C LYS A 135 -12.86 6.46 -18.66
N SER A 136 -12.50 7.74 -18.63
CA SER A 136 -11.77 8.42 -19.70
C SER A 136 -10.28 8.11 -19.55
N TRP A 137 -9.88 6.93 -20.03
CA TRP A 137 -8.47 6.58 -20.22
C TRP A 137 -7.92 7.36 -21.42
N HIS A 138 -6.71 7.86 -21.28
CA HIS A 138 -5.97 8.54 -22.33
C HIS A 138 -4.66 7.81 -22.54
N GLU A 139 -4.32 7.51 -23.79
CA GLU A 139 -3.02 6.94 -24.10
C GLU A 139 -1.95 8.00 -23.91
N ASP A 140 -0.89 7.60 -23.24
CA ASP A 140 0.25 8.45 -22.89
C ASP A 140 1.53 7.96 -23.57
N GLY A 141 1.45 7.10 -24.58
CA GLY A 141 2.61 6.57 -25.31
C GLY A 141 2.99 5.15 -24.86
N ASP A 142 3.61 4.38 -25.76
CA ASP A 142 4.04 2.99 -25.56
C ASP A 142 2.97 2.05 -24.96
N GLY A 143 1.69 2.31 -25.26
CA GLY A 143 0.58 1.55 -24.70
C GLY A 143 0.39 1.77 -23.19
N VAL A 144 0.86 2.89 -22.64
CA VAL A 144 0.49 3.36 -21.30
C VAL A 144 -0.81 4.12 -21.39
N TYR A 145 -1.76 3.79 -20.52
CA TYR A 145 -3.04 4.50 -20.43
C TYR A 145 -3.19 5.11 -19.05
N VAL A 146 -3.61 6.36 -19.01
CA VAL A 146 -3.73 7.16 -17.80
C VAL A 146 -5.17 7.61 -17.60
N GLN A 147 -5.63 7.58 -16.37
CA GLN A 147 -6.92 8.11 -15.97
C GLN A 147 -6.79 8.98 -14.71
N ARG A 148 -7.39 10.17 -14.75
CA ARG A 148 -7.71 10.92 -13.52
C ARG A 148 -8.88 10.28 -12.79
N LEU A 149 -8.69 10.03 -11.49
CA LEU A 149 -9.72 9.44 -10.65
C LEU A 149 -10.82 10.48 -10.36
N ARG A 150 -12.08 10.12 -10.62
CA ARG A 150 -13.21 11.07 -10.50
C ARG A 150 -13.74 11.23 -9.08
N GLN A 151 -13.61 10.21 -8.25
CA GLN A 151 -14.17 10.18 -6.89
C GLN A 151 -13.17 10.60 -5.80
N GLN A 152 -11.90 10.73 -6.15
CA GLN A 152 -10.81 11.09 -5.27
C GLN A 152 -9.70 11.74 -6.09
N SER A 153 -8.91 12.64 -5.51
CA SER A 153 -7.74 13.19 -6.18
C SER A 153 -6.71 12.08 -6.40
N GLY A 154 -6.26 11.91 -7.64
CA GLY A 154 -5.32 10.86 -7.98
C GLY A 154 -5.31 10.48 -9.46
N LEU A 155 -4.40 9.56 -9.77
CA LEU A 155 -4.18 8.98 -11.08
C LEU A 155 -4.20 7.45 -10.99
N ALA A 156 -4.75 6.81 -12.02
CA ALA A 156 -4.52 5.40 -12.30
C ALA A 156 -3.78 5.27 -13.62
N VAL A 157 -2.86 4.31 -13.70
CA VAL A 157 -2.05 4.04 -14.88
C VAL A 157 -2.10 2.54 -15.18
N VAL A 158 -2.45 2.20 -16.40
CA VAL A 158 -2.44 0.83 -16.93
C VAL A 158 -1.32 0.72 -17.96
N SER A 159 -0.50 -0.32 -17.85
CA SER A 159 0.59 -0.58 -18.78
C SER A 159 0.74 -2.07 -19.06
N PRO A 160 1.13 -2.47 -20.28
CA PRO A 160 1.51 -3.85 -20.56
C PRO A 160 2.70 -4.24 -19.70
N CYS A 161 2.64 -5.36 -19.00
CA CYS A 161 3.78 -5.96 -18.31
C CYS A 161 3.76 -7.47 -18.55
N ARG A 162 4.73 -7.97 -19.31
CA ARG A 162 4.92 -9.40 -19.56
C ARG A 162 5.94 -9.98 -18.59
N LEU A 163 5.59 -11.02 -17.84
CA LEU A 163 6.56 -11.74 -17.01
C LEU A 163 7.15 -12.96 -17.72
N ALA A 164 8.33 -13.38 -17.28
CA ALA A 164 8.92 -14.63 -17.75
C ALA A 164 8.08 -15.84 -17.33
N GLY A 165 7.81 -16.74 -18.29
CA GLY A 165 7.09 -17.99 -18.04
C GLY A 165 5.56 -17.85 -17.92
N THR A 166 4.99 -16.68 -18.24
CA THR A 166 3.53 -16.51 -18.31
C THR A 166 2.98 -16.87 -19.69
N ALA A 167 1.66 -17.05 -19.77
CA ALA A 167 0.96 -17.35 -21.01
C ALA A 167 1.13 -16.23 -22.06
N ASN A 168 1.14 -16.61 -23.35
CA ASN A 168 1.24 -15.64 -24.43
C ASN A 168 0.06 -14.64 -24.41
N GLY A 169 0.37 -13.35 -24.56
CA GLY A 169 -0.62 -12.28 -24.54
C GLY A 169 -1.09 -11.88 -23.14
N GLN A 170 -0.46 -12.39 -22.08
CA GLN A 170 -0.73 -12.00 -20.69
C GLN A 170 -0.64 -10.48 -20.51
N GLU A 171 0.36 -9.82 -21.08
CA GLU A 171 0.55 -8.38 -20.97
C GLU A 171 -0.61 -7.56 -21.54
N ARG A 172 -1.37 -8.12 -22.50
CA ARG A 172 -2.55 -7.48 -23.09
C ARG A 172 -3.83 -7.74 -22.32
N ARG A 173 -3.96 -8.93 -21.72
CA ARG A 173 -5.20 -9.38 -21.05
C ARG A 173 -5.17 -9.26 -19.52
N LEU A 174 -3.98 -9.14 -18.96
CA LEU A 174 -3.67 -8.97 -17.55
C LEU A 174 -2.59 -7.87 -17.44
N PRO A 175 -2.86 -6.63 -17.89
CA PRO A 175 -1.88 -5.55 -17.80
C PRO A 175 -1.70 -5.11 -16.34
N LEU A 176 -0.55 -4.50 -16.06
CA LEU A 176 -0.24 -3.94 -14.74
C LEU A 176 -1.05 -2.65 -14.54
N GLU A 177 -1.65 -2.48 -13.37
CA GLU A 177 -2.30 -1.24 -12.94
C GLU A 177 -1.66 -0.71 -11.66
N ILE A 178 -1.29 0.56 -11.68
CA ILE A 178 -0.92 1.31 -10.49
C ILE A 178 -1.89 2.46 -10.29
N SER A 179 -2.07 2.89 -9.05
CA SER A 179 -2.78 4.13 -8.76
C SER A 179 -2.09 4.89 -7.65
N VAL A 180 -2.07 6.21 -7.79
CA VAL A 180 -1.60 7.15 -6.77
C VAL A 180 -2.77 8.03 -6.40
N THR A 181 -3.09 8.05 -5.11
CA THR A 181 -4.25 8.77 -4.59
C THR A 181 -3.80 9.72 -3.50
N GLU A 182 -4.32 10.92 -3.51
CA GLU A 182 -3.97 11.95 -2.55
C GLU A 182 -5.20 12.58 -1.91
N GLN A 183 -5.03 13.06 -0.68
CA GLN A 183 -6.01 13.91 -0.01
C GLN A 183 -5.28 14.92 0.87
N GLY A 184 -5.81 16.14 0.96
CA GLY A 184 -5.34 17.14 1.92
C GLY A 184 -3.93 17.68 1.67
N LEU A 185 -3.29 17.37 0.54
CA LEU A 185 -1.96 17.89 0.19
C LEU A 185 -1.97 19.35 -0.29
N GLY A 186 -3.16 19.92 -0.54
CA GLY A 186 -3.27 21.27 -1.10
C GLY A 186 -2.69 21.36 -2.52
N GLY A 187 -3.03 22.39 -3.28
CA GLY A 187 -2.57 22.57 -4.67
C GLY A 187 -1.09 22.97 -4.80
N GLY A 188 -0.21 22.51 -3.90
CA GLY A 188 1.18 22.97 -3.79
C GLY A 188 2.04 22.62 -5.00
N ASP A 189 1.89 21.39 -5.52
CA ASP A 189 2.62 20.92 -6.70
C ASP A 189 1.67 20.15 -7.64
N PRO A 190 1.19 20.78 -8.72
CA PRO A 190 0.20 20.18 -9.62
C PRO A 190 0.72 18.93 -10.35
N GLY A 191 2.04 18.71 -10.42
CA GLY A 191 2.66 17.57 -11.09
C GLY A 191 3.08 16.43 -10.16
N LEU A 192 2.94 16.60 -8.83
CA LEU A 192 3.49 15.64 -7.85
C LEU A 192 2.88 14.24 -7.97
N THR A 193 1.55 14.14 -7.97
CA THR A 193 0.83 12.86 -8.15
C THR A 193 1.27 12.15 -9.43
N GLY A 194 1.50 12.93 -10.47
CA GLY A 194 2.01 12.51 -11.76
C GLY A 194 3.41 11.89 -11.72
N ARG A 195 4.37 12.62 -11.14
CA ARG A 195 5.74 12.16 -10.94
C ARG A 195 5.80 10.92 -10.05
N VAL A 196 5.01 10.88 -8.99
CA VAL A 196 4.91 9.70 -8.11
C VAL A 196 4.34 8.50 -8.85
N ALA A 197 3.31 8.68 -9.68
CA ALA A 197 2.74 7.60 -10.49
C ALA A 197 3.75 7.05 -11.51
N SER A 198 4.49 7.93 -12.19
CA SER A 198 5.56 7.57 -13.13
C SER A 198 6.69 6.77 -12.45
N ARG A 199 7.15 7.25 -11.29
CA ARG A 199 8.20 6.56 -10.54
C ARG A 199 7.73 5.22 -9.97
N LEU A 200 6.52 5.17 -9.42
CA LEU A 200 5.90 3.94 -8.92
C LEU A 200 5.74 2.91 -10.03
N LEU A 201 5.28 3.33 -11.22
CA LEU A 201 5.16 2.45 -12.37
C LEU A 201 6.53 1.85 -12.75
N THR A 202 7.55 2.69 -12.85
CA THR A 202 8.92 2.26 -13.17
C THR A 202 9.43 1.25 -12.14
N TYR A 203 9.34 1.60 -10.86
CA TYR A 203 9.78 0.76 -9.75
C TYR A 203 9.11 -0.62 -9.77
N VAL A 204 7.79 -0.68 -9.94
CA VAL A 204 7.06 -1.95 -9.95
C VAL A 204 7.43 -2.79 -11.17
N ARG A 205 7.61 -2.17 -12.34
CA ARG A 205 8.01 -2.89 -13.55
C ARG A 205 9.39 -3.53 -13.42
N GLU A 206 10.34 -2.79 -12.85
CA GLU A 206 11.68 -3.28 -12.53
C GLU A 206 11.61 -4.41 -11.49
N LEU A 207 10.85 -4.21 -10.42
CA LEU A 207 10.64 -5.19 -9.35
C LEU A 207 10.08 -6.52 -9.88
N LEU A 208 9.13 -6.46 -10.82
CA LEU A 208 8.53 -7.65 -11.43
C LEU A 208 9.39 -8.24 -12.56
N GLY A 209 10.33 -7.48 -13.12
CA GLY A 209 11.09 -7.88 -14.29
C GLY A 209 10.23 -7.95 -15.56
N CYS A 210 9.37 -6.94 -15.79
CA CYS A 210 8.57 -6.87 -17.01
C CYS A 210 9.47 -6.88 -18.25
N GLN A 211 9.23 -7.80 -19.19
CA GLN A 211 10.11 -8.04 -20.34
C GLN A 211 9.95 -7.02 -21.46
N ASN A 212 8.78 -6.39 -21.58
CA ASN A 212 8.55 -5.39 -22.59
C ASN A 212 9.18 -4.06 -22.16
N THR A 213 10.03 -3.51 -23.02
CA THR A 213 10.54 -2.14 -22.88
C THR A 213 9.42 -1.14 -23.11
N MET A 214 9.47 -0.05 -22.35
CA MET A 214 8.50 1.04 -22.39
C MET A 214 9.23 2.28 -21.90
N GLU A 215 9.13 3.37 -22.63
CA GLU A 215 9.48 4.68 -22.10
C GLU A 215 8.31 5.17 -21.27
N VAL A 216 8.53 5.38 -19.97
CA VAL A 216 7.48 5.92 -19.11
C VAL A 216 7.29 7.39 -19.52
N PRO A 217 6.07 7.81 -19.86
CA PRO A 217 5.90 9.08 -20.55
C PRO A 217 6.08 10.26 -19.60
N GLY A 218 6.72 11.32 -20.10
CA GLY A 218 6.95 12.55 -19.34
C GLY A 218 5.67 13.34 -19.05
N THR A 219 4.59 13.08 -19.76
CA THR A 219 3.27 13.72 -19.61
C THR A 219 2.52 13.28 -18.37
N LEU A 220 2.87 12.14 -17.76
CA LEU A 220 2.49 11.84 -16.38
C LEU A 220 2.93 12.95 -15.43
N THR A 221 4.02 13.66 -15.71
CA THR A 221 4.63 14.65 -14.81
C THR A 221 4.15 16.09 -15.02
N ALA A 222 3.28 16.32 -16.02
CA ALA A 222 2.84 17.64 -16.50
C ALA A 222 1.56 18.16 -15.84
#